data_AF-A0A7I4E7S0-F1
#
_entry.id   AF-A0A7I4E7S0-F1
#
_cell.length_a   1.000
_cell.length_b   1.000
_cell.length_c   1.000
_cell.angle_alpha   90.00
_cell.angle_beta   90.00
_cell.angle_gamma   90.00
#
_symmetry.space_group_name_H-M   'P 1'
#
loop_
_entity.id
_entity.type
_entity.pdbx_description
1 polymer ?
#
loop_
_entity_poly.entity_id
_entity_poly.type
_entity_poly.pdbx_seq_one_letter_code
_entity_poly.pdbx_strand_id
1 'polypeptide(L)'
;ETVQVGVGHAGSTDAKWRLDACIALIDVTMADEIFDTIDSRTSVVIYFEDGCYTPTPESVLKGLGRVEWTKFGLQVKEFQVADSGEAIIQFDEPRRISAMFMVLHLHQNLGILRRSHSPVGGRMVKVAAEACMNELKAKYPEHFQSENATQMRRIATDVAECIANMITSSTNDTFRQECASILQLPIHSLDEVESFMRSRMFDIIQQHDGCTKRTRTGKTIEHFTLEPELTEADEGFLFYDHEDQEFV
;
A
#
# COMPACT_ATOMS: atom_id res chain seq x y z
N GLU A 1 16.91 -14.16 8.04
CA GLU A 1 16.35 -12.82 8.30
C GLU A 1 16.24 -12.07 6.99
N THR A 2 15.04 -11.71 6.56
CA THR A 2 14.84 -10.79 5.44
C THR A 2 14.36 -9.45 6.00
N VAL A 3 15.30 -8.54 6.24
CA VAL A 3 14.99 -7.14 6.56
C VAL A 3 14.75 -6.41 5.26
N GLN A 4 13.58 -5.82 5.11
CA GLN A 4 13.19 -5.04 3.95
C GLN A 4 13.14 -3.56 4.34
N VAL A 5 13.83 -2.71 3.58
CA VAL A 5 14.03 -1.31 3.96
C VAL A 5 13.52 -0.37 2.86
N GLY A 6 12.77 0.63 3.29
CA GLY A 6 12.44 1.81 2.50
C GLY A 6 13.05 3.06 3.09
N VAL A 7 13.23 4.04 2.24
CA VAL A 7 13.68 5.39 2.56
C VAL A 7 12.80 6.42 1.87
N GLY A 8 12.57 7.53 2.54
CA GLY A 8 11.77 8.64 2.04
C GLY A 8 12.29 9.95 2.59
N HIS A 9 12.09 11.03 1.86
CA HIS A 9 12.64 12.33 2.25
C HIS A 9 11.62 13.44 2.03
N ALA A 10 11.69 14.50 2.84
CA ALA A 10 10.94 15.72 2.67
C ALA A 10 11.84 16.95 2.84
N GLY A 11 11.64 17.95 1.98
CA GLY A 11 12.51 19.12 1.86
C GLY A 11 13.36 19.07 0.58
N SER A 12 13.87 20.23 0.17
CA SER A 12 14.80 20.35 -0.97
C SER A 12 16.24 20.21 -0.48
N THR A 13 17.17 19.84 -1.36
CA THR A 13 18.62 19.87 -1.08
C THR A 13 19.11 21.26 -0.67
N ASP A 14 18.45 22.30 -1.16
CA ASP A 14 18.74 23.71 -0.85
C ASP A 14 17.87 24.25 0.30
N ALA A 15 16.99 23.42 0.87
CA ALA A 15 16.15 23.83 1.97
C ALA A 15 16.97 23.95 3.26
N LYS A 16 16.54 24.87 4.12
CA LYS A 16 17.09 25.03 5.47
C LYS A 16 16.95 23.74 6.32
N TRP A 17 16.00 22.89 5.96
CA TRP A 17 15.63 21.68 6.70
C TRP A 17 15.32 20.55 5.72
N ARG A 18 15.84 19.36 6.01
CA ARG A 18 15.51 18.11 5.32
C ARG A 18 15.15 17.06 6.35
N LEU A 19 14.05 16.36 6.14
CA LEU A 19 13.64 15.24 7.00
C LEU A 19 13.79 13.95 6.21
N ASP A 20 14.59 13.04 6.72
CA ASP A 20 14.77 11.70 6.20
C ASP A 20 13.95 10.71 7.03
N ALA A 21 13.29 9.77 6.36
CA ALA A 21 12.53 8.69 6.95
C ALA A 21 13.12 7.38 6.45
N CYS A 22 13.34 6.43 7.36
CA CYS A 22 13.75 5.07 7.05
C CYS A 22 12.77 4.13 7.76
N ILE A 23 12.20 3.18 7.03
CA ILE A 23 11.29 2.17 7.59
C ILE A 23 11.86 0.79 7.27
N ALA A 24 12.06 0.01 8.33
CA ALA A 24 12.45 -1.39 8.24
C ALA A 24 11.25 -2.28 8.57
N LEU A 25 10.95 -3.20 7.65
CA LEU A 25 9.99 -4.27 7.80
C LEU A 25 10.75 -5.56 8.10
N ILE A 26 10.33 -6.28 9.15
CA ILE A 26 10.94 -7.54 9.56
C ILE A 26 9.86 -8.63 9.51
N ASP A 27 10.11 -9.62 8.67
CA ASP A 27 9.28 -10.83 8.56
C ASP A 27 9.70 -11.85 9.63
N VAL A 28 8.80 -12.15 10.56
CA VAL A 28 8.99 -13.11 11.66
C VAL A 28 8.19 -14.36 11.32
N THR A 29 8.66 -15.10 10.33
CA THR A 29 8.43 -16.55 10.23
C THR A 29 9.53 -17.34 10.97
N MET A 30 10.46 -16.64 11.67
CA MET A 30 11.62 -17.22 12.36
C MET A 30 12.00 -16.59 13.71
N ALA A 31 11.21 -15.67 14.28
CA ALA A 31 11.55 -14.99 15.54
C ALA A 31 10.80 -15.53 16.76
N ASP A 32 10.69 -16.86 16.82
CA ASP A 32 10.29 -17.56 18.04
C ASP A 32 11.38 -17.52 19.14
N GLU A 33 12.58 -16.96 18.88
CA GLU A 33 13.69 -16.99 19.86
C GLU A 33 14.31 -15.62 20.22
N ILE A 34 14.12 -14.55 19.44
CA ILE A 34 14.83 -13.27 19.66
C ILE A 34 13.89 -12.11 20.07
N PHE A 35 12.61 -12.19 19.74
CA PHE A 35 11.72 -11.02 19.79
C PHE A 35 10.31 -11.32 20.34
N ASP A 36 10.22 -12.05 21.44
CA ASP A 36 8.96 -12.31 22.20
C ASP A 36 8.17 -11.05 22.59
N THR A 37 8.76 -9.86 22.41
CA THR A 37 8.17 -8.56 22.78
C THR A 37 7.71 -7.72 21.59
N ILE A 38 7.91 -8.18 20.35
CA ILE A 38 7.51 -7.41 19.16
C ILE A 38 6.07 -7.76 18.79
N ASP A 39 5.15 -6.83 19.07
CA ASP A 39 3.75 -6.93 18.63
C ASP A 39 3.63 -6.46 17.17
N SER A 40 3.10 -7.32 16.31
CA SER A 40 2.80 -7.03 14.90
C SER A 40 1.76 -5.94 14.69
N ARG A 41 1.12 -5.48 15.77
CA ARG A 41 0.23 -4.31 15.81
C ARG A 41 0.93 -3.03 16.26
N THR A 42 2.21 -3.08 16.62
CA THR A 42 2.93 -1.90 17.11
C THR A 42 4.09 -1.53 16.21
N SER A 43 4.36 -0.24 16.09
CA SER A 43 5.56 0.26 15.43
C SER A 43 6.23 1.32 16.28
N VAL A 44 7.54 1.19 16.42
CA VAL A 44 8.36 2.15 17.14
C VAL A 44 8.90 3.18 16.15
N VAL A 45 8.77 4.45 16.51
CA VAL A 45 9.30 5.60 15.78
C VAL A 45 10.36 6.28 16.64
N ILE A 46 11.59 6.31 16.12
CA ILE A 46 12.73 6.97 16.76
C ILE A 46 13.03 8.25 15.99
N TYR A 47 13.15 9.36 16.71
CA TYR A 47 13.41 10.66 16.13
C TYR A 47 14.83 11.16 16.47
N PHE A 48 15.53 11.62 15.45
CA PHE A 48 16.84 12.23 15.54
C PHE A 48 16.80 13.65 14.98
N GLU A 49 17.57 14.54 15.61
CA GLU A 49 17.83 15.89 15.15
C GLU A 49 19.34 16.09 15.08
N ASP A 50 19.87 16.33 13.88
CA ASP A 50 21.31 16.47 13.61
C ASP A 50 22.19 15.34 14.18
N GLY A 51 21.66 14.11 14.18
CA GLY A 51 22.37 12.91 14.64
C GLY A 51 22.26 12.67 16.15
N CYS A 52 21.57 13.54 16.88
CA CYS A 52 21.25 13.36 18.28
C CYS A 52 19.85 12.76 18.44
N TYR A 53 19.73 11.73 19.28
CA TYR A 53 18.43 11.26 19.72
C TYR A 53 17.68 12.41 20.41
N THR A 54 16.41 12.59 20.04
CA THR A 54 15.54 13.59 20.65
C THR A 54 14.17 12.95 20.92
N PRO A 55 13.61 13.11 22.14
CA PRO A 55 12.25 12.64 22.42
C PRO A 55 11.26 13.15 21.37
N THR A 56 10.38 12.28 20.92
CA THR A 56 9.54 12.52 19.73
C THR A 56 8.67 13.77 19.93
N PRO A 57 8.87 14.83 19.12
CA PRO A 57 8.07 16.05 19.25
C PRO A 57 6.59 15.83 18.89
N GLU A 58 5.69 16.59 19.51
CA GLU A 58 4.25 16.54 19.19
C GLU A 58 3.96 16.83 17.70
N SER A 59 4.79 17.65 17.05
CA SER A 59 4.66 17.93 15.62
C SER A 59 4.93 16.71 14.74
N VAL A 60 5.78 15.79 15.20
CA VAL A 60 6.03 14.49 14.55
C VAL A 60 4.81 13.60 14.70
N LEU A 61 4.24 13.48 15.90
CA LEU A 61 3.00 12.73 16.12
C LEU A 61 1.84 13.26 15.26
N LYS A 62 1.63 14.58 15.25
CA LYS A 62 0.64 15.25 14.39
C LYS A 62 0.89 15.02 12.91
N GLY A 63 2.15 14.85 12.51
CA GLY A 63 2.52 14.52 11.14
C GLY A 63 2.21 13.08 10.77
N LEU A 64 2.58 12.13 11.63
CA LEU A 64 2.26 10.72 11.48
C LEU A 64 0.74 10.50 11.45
N GLY A 65 -0.03 11.23 12.26
CA GLY A 65 -1.50 11.20 12.22
C GLY A 65 -2.12 11.72 10.92
N ARG A 66 -1.36 12.41 10.06
CA ARG A 66 -1.83 12.91 8.75
C ARG A 66 -1.47 11.99 7.58
N VAL A 67 -0.65 10.96 7.80
CA VAL A 67 -0.32 9.94 6.82
C VAL A 67 -1.60 9.14 6.52
N GLU A 68 -1.87 8.89 5.24
CA GLU A 68 -3.01 8.07 4.83
C GLU A 68 -2.65 6.58 4.90
N TRP A 69 -2.52 6.07 6.13
CA TRP A 69 -2.09 4.70 6.43
C TRP A 69 -2.91 3.63 5.71
N THR A 70 -4.18 3.89 5.46
CA THR A 70 -5.09 2.98 4.75
C THR A 70 -4.67 2.70 3.30
N LYS A 71 -3.92 3.61 2.65
CA LYS A 71 -3.32 3.38 1.32
C LYS A 71 -2.30 2.24 1.30
N PHE A 72 -1.80 1.89 2.48
CA PHE A 72 -0.81 0.85 2.73
C PHE A 72 -1.42 -0.36 3.44
N GLY A 73 -2.75 -0.45 3.53
CA GLY A 73 -3.44 -1.55 4.22
C GLY A 73 -3.34 -1.49 5.74
N LEU A 74 -3.02 -0.32 6.30
CA LEU A 74 -2.84 -0.12 7.74
C LEU A 74 -3.93 0.78 8.33
N GLN A 75 -4.51 0.36 9.45
CA GLN A 75 -5.46 1.18 10.22
C GLN A 75 -4.84 1.53 11.57
N VAL A 76 -4.59 2.82 11.81
CA VAL A 76 -4.02 3.28 13.08
C VAL A 76 -5.12 3.40 14.11
N LYS A 77 -4.94 2.71 15.23
CA LYS A 77 -5.79 2.77 16.41
C LYS A 77 -5.44 3.98 17.28
N GLU A 78 -4.16 4.12 17.62
CA GLU A 78 -3.69 5.21 18.47
C GLU A 78 -2.19 5.49 18.31
N PHE A 79 -1.78 6.66 18.80
CA PHE A 79 -0.40 7.06 18.96
C PHE A 79 -0.09 7.23 20.43
N GLN A 80 1.01 6.64 20.89
CA GLN A 80 1.52 6.80 22.25
C GLN A 80 2.97 7.31 22.20
N VAL A 81 3.47 7.79 23.34
CA VAL A 81 4.89 8.09 23.54
C VAL A 81 5.34 7.27 24.74
N ALA A 82 6.38 6.47 24.55
CA ALA A 82 6.99 5.70 25.62
C ALA A 82 7.68 6.63 26.63
N ASP A 83 7.86 6.17 27.87
CA ASP A 83 8.60 6.93 28.90
C ASP A 83 10.02 7.29 28.46
N SER A 84 10.62 6.48 27.59
CA SER A 84 11.93 6.70 26.98
C SER A 84 11.94 7.80 25.92
N GLY A 85 10.79 8.16 25.34
CA GLY A 85 10.63 9.27 24.38
C GLY A 85 10.33 8.86 22.94
N GLU A 86 10.33 7.56 22.61
CA GLU A 86 9.93 7.06 21.30
C GLU A 86 8.42 7.15 21.11
N ALA A 87 7.99 7.40 19.87
CA ALA A 87 6.58 7.29 19.54
C ALA A 87 6.22 5.84 19.19
N ILE A 88 5.06 5.40 19.62
CA ILE A 88 4.50 4.09 19.31
C ILE A 88 3.22 4.29 18.51
N ILE A 89 3.15 3.66 17.33
CA ILE A 89 1.94 3.60 16.51
C ILE A 89 1.30 2.24 16.77
N GLN A 90 0.07 2.23 17.30
CA GLN A 90 -0.72 1.00 17.42
C GLN A 90 -1.71 0.90 16.25
N PHE A 91 -1.82 -0.28 15.67
CA PHE A 91 -2.73 -0.59 14.58
C PHE A 91 -3.88 -1.50 15.05
N ASP A 92 -5.05 -1.40 14.41
CA ASP A 92 -6.25 -2.16 14.80
C ASP A 92 -6.09 -3.67 14.54
N GLU A 93 -5.59 -4.01 13.36
CA GLU A 93 -5.37 -5.38 12.92
C GLU A 93 -3.88 -5.72 12.90
N PRO A 94 -3.50 -6.98 13.22
CA PRO A 94 -2.13 -7.43 13.07
C PRO A 94 -1.73 -7.33 11.61
N ARG A 95 -0.58 -6.71 11.37
CA ARG A 95 -0.01 -6.65 10.03
C ARG A 95 0.47 -8.04 9.64
N ARG A 96 0.51 -8.29 8.34
CA ARG A 96 1.21 -9.46 7.78
C ARG A 96 2.72 -9.40 7.98
N ILE A 97 3.24 -8.18 8.14
CA ILE A 97 4.61 -7.92 8.54
C ILE A 97 4.69 -7.97 10.06
N SER A 98 5.60 -8.75 10.58
CA SER A 98 5.69 -9.01 12.00
C SER A 98 6.27 -7.86 12.81
N ALA A 99 7.18 -7.05 12.25
CA ALA A 99 7.66 -5.82 12.88
C ALA A 99 7.83 -4.68 11.87
N MET A 100 7.51 -3.47 12.30
CA MET A 100 7.83 -2.25 11.54
C MET A 100 8.51 -1.24 12.46
N PHE A 101 9.73 -0.85 12.12
CA PHE A 101 10.52 0.18 12.80
C PHE A 101 10.68 1.39 11.91
N MET A 102 10.50 2.58 12.46
CA MET A 102 10.67 3.84 11.73
C MET A 102 11.73 4.70 12.40
N VAL A 103 12.64 5.23 11.60
CA VAL A 103 13.60 6.26 12.02
C VAL A 103 13.31 7.52 11.23
N LEU A 104 13.15 8.64 11.94
CA LEU A 104 13.00 9.97 11.37
C LEU A 104 14.23 10.79 11.75
N HIS A 105 14.93 11.35 10.78
CA HIS A 105 16.11 12.18 11.01
C HIS A 105 15.93 13.55 10.38
N LEU A 106 15.81 14.58 11.23
CA LEU A 106 15.87 15.97 10.80
C LEU A 106 17.32 16.42 10.64
N HIS A 107 17.67 16.84 9.44
CA HIS A 107 18.89 17.56 9.13
C HIS A 107 18.62 19.06 9.12
N GLN A 108 19.40 19.81 9.91
CA GLN A 108 19.46 21.26 9.86
C GLN A 108 20.67 21.69 9.05
N ASN A 109 20.46 22.59 8.08
CA ASN A 109 21.60 23.22 7.42
C ASN A 109 22.16 24.34 8.32
N LEU A 110 23.22 24.01 9.07
CA LEU A 110 23.89 24.90 10.03
C LEU A 110 24.46 26.19 9.40
N GLY A 111 24.58 26.26 8.06
CA GLY A 111 24.98 27.47 7.33
C GLY A 111 23.94 28.60 7.38
N ILE A 112 22.68 28.31 7.71
CA ILE A 112 21.58 29.27 7.83
C ILE A 112 21.19 29.39 9.30
N LEU A 113 22.14 29.88 10.11
CA LEU A 113 21.98 30.14 11.53
C LEU A 113 20.77 31.04 11.79
N ARG A 114 19.75 30.48 12.44
CA ARG A 114 18.97 31.17 13.47
C ARG A 114 18.10 30.19 14.23
N ARG A 115 18.25 30.23 15.56
CA ARG A 115 17.34 29.70 16.59
C ARG A 115 15.90 29.99 16.18
N SER A 116 15.31 29.00 15.54
CA SER A 116 13.89 28.93 15.24
C SER A 116 13.52 27.58 15.80
N HIS A 117 12.45 27.53 16.59
CA HIS A 117 11.78 26.26 16.88
C HIS A 117 11.74 25.43 15.59
N SER A 118 12.18 24.18 15.67
CA SER A 118 12.22 23.25 14.55
C SER A 118 10.90 23.34 13.79
N PRO A 119 10.89 23.77 12.52
CA PRO A 119 9.67 23.86 11.73
C PRO A 119 9.42 22.51 11.06
N VAL A 120 9.75 21.38 11.73
CA VAL A 120 9.20 20.07 11.36
C VAL A 120 7.70 20.15 11.57
N GLY A 121 7.04 20.76 10.58
CA GLY A 121 5.62 20.78 10.48
C GLY A 121 5.21 19.38 10.10
N GLY A 122 4.10 18.91 10.67
CA GLY A 122 3.58 17.56 10.38
C GLY A 122 3.42 17.26 8.88
N ARG A 123 3.42 18.28 8.00
CA ARG A 123 3.51 18.10 6.54
C ARG A 123 4.80 17.40 6.09
N MET A 124 5.98 17.79 6.60
CA MET A 124 7.25 17.16 6.20
C MET A 124 7.28 15.70 6.64
N VAL A 125 6.82 15.42 7.86
CA VAL A 125 6.72 14.07 8.41
C VAL A 125 5.78 13.22 7.56
N LYS A 126 4.59 13.73 7.23
CA LYS A 126 3.67 13.06 6.30
C LYS A 126 4.35 12.71 4.99
N VAL A 127 4.99 13.69 4.35
CA VAL A 127 5.62 13.51 3.03
C VAL A 127 6.76 12.48 3.08
N ALA A 128 7.66 12.57 4.06
CA ALA A 128 8.78 11.64 4.17
C ALA A 128 8.30 10.21 4.48
N ALA A 129 7.35 10.07 5.40
CA ALA A 129 6.77 8.77 5.75
C ALA A 129 6.01 8.15 4.57
N GLU A 130 5.16 8.91 3.86
CA GLU A 130 4.45 8.42 2.68
C GLU A 130 5.40 8.06 1.55
N ALA A 131 6.46 8.85 1.32
CA ALA A 131 7.49 8.53 0.33
C ALA A 131 8.17 7.19 0.66
N CYS A 132 8.53 6.98 1.92
CA CYS A 132 9.15 5.75 2.41
C CYS A 132 8.22 4.54 2.26
N MET A 133 6.94 4.69 2.62
CA MET A 133 5.94 3.63 2.50
C MET A 133 5.61 3.31 1.03
N ASN A 134 5.58 4.31 0.15
CA ASN A 134 5.42 4.10 -1.29
C ASN A 134 6.62 3.34 -1.88
N GLU A 135 7.84 3.64 -1.43
CA GLU A 135 9.02 2.90 -1.87
C GLU A 135 8.96 1.43 -1.41
N LEU A 136 8.59 1.18 -0.16
CA LEU A 136 8.37 -0.18 0.34
C LEU A 136 7.28 -0.91 -0.46
N LYS A 137 6.16 -0.24 -0.74
CA LYS A 137 5.07 -0.81 -1.53
C LYS A 137 5.49 -1.14 -2.97
N ALA A 138 6.39 -0.35 -3.56
CA ALA A 138 6.93 -0.61 -4.89
C ALA A 138 7.94 -1.77 -4.89
N LYS A 139 8.80 -1.87 -3.86
CA LYS A 139 9.81 -2.93 -3.75
C LYS A 139 9.24 -4.28 -3.31
N TYR A 140 8.25 -4.25 -2.42
CA TYR A 140 7.72 -5.42 -1.71
C TYR A 140 6.18 -5.43 -1.70
N PRO A 141 5.52 -5.40 -2.88
CA PRO A 141 4.07 -5.27 -2.99
C PRO A 141 3.27 -6.40 -2.31
N GLU A 142 3.87 -7.56 -2.07
CA GLU A 142 3.28 -8.70 -1.37
C GLU A 142 2.82 -8.36 0.05
N HIS A 143 3.50 -7.42 0.72
CA HIS A 143 3.19 -7.05 2.11
C HIS A 143 2.08 -6.02 2.24
N PHE A 144 1.71 -5.36 1.13
CA PHE A 144 0.74 -4.27 1.11
C PHE A 144 -0.60 -4.67 0.47
N GLN A 145 -0.79 -5.96 0.22
CA GLN A 145 -2.01 -6.48 -0.37
C GLN A 145 -3.14 -6.56 0.65
N SER A 146 -4.35 -6.20 0.23
CA SER A 146 -5.53 -6.44 1.05
C SER A 146 -5.77 -7.94 1.26
N GLU A 147 -6.53 -8.26 2.30
CA GLU A 147 -7.02 -9.62 2.51
C GLU A 147 -7.81 -10.14 1.30
N ASN A 148 -8.66 -9.28 0.71
CA ASN A 148 -9.40 -9.60 -0.50
C ASN A 148 -8.48 -9.92 -1.68
N ALA A 149 -7.44 -9.12 -1.93
CA ALA A 149 -6.48 -9.41 -3.00
C ALA A 149 -5.76 -10.73 -2.80
N THR A 150 -5.51 -11.10 -1.55
CA THR A 150 -4.85 -12.37 -1.22
C THR A 150 -5.78 -13.55 -1.43
N GLN A 151 -7.04 -13.41 -1.03
CA GLN A 151 -8.05 -14.42 -1.26
C GLN A 151 -8.29 -14.61 -2.77
N MET A 152 -8.38 -13.51 -3.52
CA MET A 152 -8.48 -13.56 -4.98
C MET A 152 -7.25 -14.21 -5.62
N ARG A 153 -6.03 -14.00 -5.09
CA ARG A 153 -4.82 -14.69 -5.58
C ARG A 153 -4.84 -16.19 -5.36
N ARG A 154 -5.40 -16.66 -4.24
CA ARG A 154 -5.61 -18.11 -4.01
C ARG A 154 -6.56 -18.68 -5.05
N ILE A 155 -7.73 -18.06 -5.22
CA ILE A 155 -8.72 -18.47 -6.22
C ILE A 155 -8.11 -18.42 -7.64
N ALA A 156 -7.38 -17.37 -7.97
CA ALA A 156 -6.72 -17.23 -9.27
C ALA A 156 -5.68 -18.33 -9.51
N THR A 157 -5.02 -18.83 -8.47
CA THR A 157 -4.09 -19.96 -8.56
C THR A 157 -4.84 -21.23 -8.96
N ASP A 158 -5.96 -21.53 -8.29
CA ASP A 158 -6.79 -22.71 -8.58
C ASP A 158 -7.41 -22.63 -9.98
N VAL A 159 -7.86 -21.44 -10.38
CA VAL A 159 -8.44 -21.19 -11.72
C VAL A 159 -7.36 -21.35 -12.81
N ALA A 160 -6.15 -20.83 -12.59
CA ALA A 160 -5.04 -20.98 -13.53
C ALA A 160 -4.70 -22.45 -13.75
N GLU A 161 -4.62 -23.22 -12.67
CA GLU A 161 -4.36 -24.66 -12.69
C GLU A 161 -5.48 -25.42 -13.42
N CYS A 162 -6.75 -25.15 -13.10
CA CYS A 162 -7.89 -25.76 -13.79
C CYS A 162 -7.86 -25.51 -15.30
N ILE A 163 -7.62 -24.26 -15.72
CA ILE A 163 -7.57 -23.89 -17.15
C ILE A 163 -6.37 -24.55 -17.83
N ALA A 164 -5.20 -24.53 -17.20
CA ALA A 164 -4.00 -25.18 -17.73
C ALA A 164 -4.23 -26.68 -17.93
N ASN A 165 -4.74 -27.36 -16.90
CA ASN A 165 -5.04 -28.79 -16.97
C ASN A 165 -6.10 -29.12 -18.03
N MET A 166 -7.13 -28.28 -18.18
CA MET A 166 -8.15 -28.46 -19.23
C MET A 166 -7.56 -28.37 -20.64
N ILE A 167 -6.62 -27.46 -20.86
CA ILE A 167 -5.94 -27.29 -22.15
C ILE A 167 -4.93 -28.42 -22.38
N THR A 168 -4.08 -28.73 -21.41
CA THR A 168 -2.98 -29.70 -21.57
C THR A 168 -3.46 -31.15 -21.60
N SER A 169 -4.53 -31.50 -20.89
CA SER A 169 -5.10 -32.85 -20.89
C SER A 169 -5.99 -33.16 -22.10
N SER A 170 -6.35 -32.14 -22.88
CA SER A 170 -7.20 -32.32 -24.05
C SER A 170 -6.46 -33.07 -25.17
N THR A 171 -7.10 -34.09 -25.75
CA THR A 171 -6.58 -34.79 -26.93
C THR A 171 -6.95 -34.10 -28.24
N ASN A 172 -7.68 -32.98 -28.19
CA ASN A 172 -8.11 -32.22 -29.36
C ASN A 172 -7.10 -31.12 -29.68
N ASP A 173 -6.30 -31.34 -30.72
CA ASP A 173 -5.27 -30.38 -31.14
C ASP A 173 -5.85 -29.05 -31.63
N THR A 174 -7.03 -29.06 -32.27
CA THR A 174 -7.72 -27.82 -32.69
C THR A 174 -8.06 -26.98 -31.46
N PHE A 175 -8.63 -27.59 -30.42
CA PHE A 175 -8.94 -26.90 -29.17
C PHE A 175 -7.69 -26.32 -28.51
N ARG A 176 -6.60 -27.10 -28.43
CA ARG A 176 -5.32 -26.64 -27.86
C ARG A 176 -4.75 -25.43 -28.61
N GLN A 177 -4.82 -25.45 -29.95
CA GLN A 177 -4.35 -24.35 -30.79
C GLN A 177 -5.21 -23.11 -30.68
N GLU A 178 -6.55 -23.26 -30.64
CA GLU A 178 -7.48 -22.15 -30.43
C GLU A 178 -7.26 -21.49 -29.07
N CYS A 179 -7.12 -22.29 -28.00
CA CYS A 179 -6.81 -21.76 -26.67
C CYS A 179 -5.46 -21.03 -26.64
N ALA A 180 -4.41 -21.59 -27.26
CA ALA A 180 -3.12 -20.93 -27.37
C ALA A 180 -3.22 -19.58 -28.11
N SER A 181 -4.02 -19.52 -29.18
CA SER A 181 -4.27 -18.30 -29.93
C SER A 181 -5.04 -17.25 -29.12
N ILE A 182 -6.10 -17.65 -28.40
CA ILE A 182 -6.92 -16.75 -27.57
C ILE A 182 -6.09 -16.18 -26.42
N LEU A 183 -5.29 -17.04 -25.76
CA LEU A 183 -4.42 -16.65 -24.65
C LEU A 183 -3.17 -15.88 -25.11
N GLN A 184 -2.92 -15.81 -26.42
CA GLN A 184 -1.73 -15.19 -27.02
C GLN A 184 -0.43 -15.79 -26.48
N LEU A 185 -0.43 -17.10 -26.26
CA LEU A 185 0.73 -17.81 -25.75
C LEU A 185 1.79 -17.94 -26.85
N PRO A 186 3.10 -17.90 -26.49
CA PRO A 186 4.16 -18.29 -27.40
C PRO A 186 3.87 -19.66 -28.03
N ILE A 187 4.07 -19.76 -29.34
CA ILE A 187 3.91 -21.01 -30.08
C ILE A 187 4.87 -22.02 -29.45
N HIS A 188 4.34 -23.11 -28.88
CA HIS A 188 5.02 -24.19 -28.12
C HIS A 188 5.13 -24.07 -26.59
N SER A 189 4.46 -23.12 -25.91
CA SER A 189 4.55 -22.97 -24.45
C SER A 189 3.31 -23.48 -23.68
N LEU A 190 2.74 -24.62 -24.06
CA LEU A 190 1.57 -25.17 -23.34
C LEU A 190 1.89 -25.54 -21.88
N ASP A 191 3.16 -25.84 -21.59
CA ASP A 191 3.65 -26.08 -20.23
C ASP A 191 3.71 -24.80 -19.38
N GLU A 192 3.64 -23.62 -20.01
CA GLU A 192 3.70 -22.31 -19.33
C GLU A 192 2.32 -21.68 -19.13
N VAL A 193 1.23 -22.31 -19.62
CA VAL A 193 -0.15 -21.81 -19.55
C VAL A 193 -0.53 -21.43 -18.13
N GLU A 194 -0.24 -22.30 -17.16
CA GLU A 194 -0.55 -22.08 -15.75
C GLU A 194 0.14 -20.81 -15.24
N SER A 195 1.45 -20.69 -15.46
CA SER A 195 2.26 -19.56 -15.00
C SER A 195 1.82 -18.24 -15.64
N PHE A 196 1.51 -18.27 -16.93
CA PHE A 196 1.01 -17.12 -17.68
C PHE A 196 -0.35 -16.64 -17.16
N MET A 197 -1.30 -17.57 -16.99
CA MET A 197 -2.65 -17.27 -16.48
C MET A 197 -2.59 -16.74 -15.05
N ARG A 198 -1.76 -17.36 -14.20
CA ARG A 198 -1.53 -16.90 -12.83
C ARG A 198 -0.97 -15.49 -12.80
N SER A 199 0.08 -15.21 -13.58
CA SER A 199 0.69 -13.87 -13.66
C SER A 199 -0.32 -12.83 -14.10
N ARG A 200 -1.06 -13.09 -15.19
CA ARG A 200 -2.05 -12.14 -15.72
C ARG A 200 -3.18 -11.85 -14.75
N MET A 201 -3.67 -12.86 -14.03
CA MET A 201 -4.67 -12.65 -12.99
C MET A 201 -4.11 -11.89 -11.79
N PHE A 202 -2.86 -12.15 -11.39
CA PHE A 202 -2.21 -11.44 -10.29
C PHE A 202 -2.01 -9.96 -10.60
N ASP A 203 -1.67 -9.61 -11.84
CA ASP A 203 -1.54 -8.23 -12.30
C ASP A 203 -2.89 -7.50 -12.22
N ILE A 204 -3.97 -8.12 -12.70
CA ILE A 204 -5.33 -7.56 -12.62
C ILE A 204 -5.73 -7.35 -11.15
N ILE A 205 -5.52 -8.35 -10.30
CA ILE A 205 -5.81 -8.24 -8.87
C ILE A 205 -5.03 -7.08 -8.24
N GLN A 206 -3.74 -6.96 -8.55
CA GLN A 206 -2.89 -5.90 -8.01
C GLN A 206 -3.33 -4.50 -8.48
N GLN A 207 -3.73 -4.36 -9.74
CA GLN A 207 -4.23 -3.08 -10.29
C GLN A 207 -5.55 -2.63 -9.64
N HIS A 208 -6.35 -3.59 -9.19
CA HIS A 208 -7.66 -3.33 -8.58
C HIS A 208 -7.67 -3.39 -7.05
N ASP A 209 -6.56 -3.81 -6.44
CA ASP A 209 -6.43 -3.86 -4.99
C ASP A 209 -6.48 -2.46 -4.36
N GLY A 210 -7.39 -2.26 -3.39
CA GLY A 210 -7.61 -0.96 -2.76
C GLY A 210 -8.32 0.07 -3.64
N CYS A 211 -8.78 -0.29 -4.85
CA CYS A 211 -9.57 0.59 -5.72
C CYS A 211 -11.01 0.73 -5.19
N THR A 212 -11.19 1.37 -4.02
CA THR A 212 -12.49 1.88 -3.60
C THR A 212 -12.78 3.15 -4.40
N LYS A 213 -13.19 2.98 -5.67
CA LYS A 213 -13.80 4.09 -6.41
C LYS A 213 -15.10 4.47 -5.70
N ARG A 214 -15.01 5.35 -4.70
CA ARG A 214 -16.15 6.19 -4.30
C ARG A 214 -16.45 7.06 -5.52
N THR A 215 -17.41 6.65 -6.34
CA THR A 215 -18.05 7.58 -7.26
C THR A 215 -18.65 8.70 -6.42
N ARG A 216 -18.74 9.92 -6.99
CA ARG A 216 -19.26 11.14 -6.32
C ARG A 216 -20.75 11.05 -5.93
N THR A 217 -21.30 9.85 -5.92
CA THR A 217 -22.67 9.47 -5.57
C THR A 217 -22.53 8.21 -4.74
N GLY A 218 -22.70 8.30 -3.41
CA GLY A 218 -22.43 7.22 -2.44
C GLY A 218 -23.23 5.93 -2.64
N LYS A 219 -22.99 5.20 -3.72
CA LYS A 219 -23.38 3.81 -3.91
C LYS A 219 -22.13 2.95 -3.77
N THR A 220 -22.11 2.14 -2.73
CA THR A 220 -21.27 0.95 -2.62
C THR A 220 -21.49 0.12 -3.88
N ILE A 221 -20.42 -0.21 -4.60
CA ILE A 221 -20.48 -1.28 -5.60
C ILE A 221 -20.52 -2.56 -4.76
N GLU A 222 -21.72 -3.07 -4.53
CA GLU A 222 -21.87 -4.46 -4.13
C GLU A 222 -21.35 -5.32 -5.27
N HIS A 223 -20.37 -6.15 -4.95
CA HIS A 223 -20.02 -7.40 -5.61
C HIS A 223 -19.71 -7.35 -7.11
N PHE A 224 -18.51 -7.80 -7.47
CA PHE A 224 -18.18 -8.18 -8.85
C PHE A 224 -18.93 -9.48 -9.19
N THR A 225 -20.24 -9.38 -9.45
CA THR A 225 -21.00 -10.46 -10.11
C THR A 225 -20.87 -10.27 -11.61
N LEU A 226 -20.04 -11.12 -12.23
CA LEU A 226 -20.15 -11.43 -13.64
C LEU A 226 -21.53 -12.06 -13.85
N GLU A 227 -22.38 -11.49 -14.73
CA GLU A 227 -23.53 -12.10 -15.46
C GLU A 227 -24.29 -10.95 -16.20
N PRO A 228 -25.09 -11.22 -17.26
CA PRO A 228 -24.72 -11.04 -18.67
C PRO A 228 -25.49 -9.90 -19.36
N GLU A 229 -25.12 -9.56 -20.60
CA GLU A 229 -25.79 -8.56 -21.44
C GLU A 229 -27.25 -8.88 -21.82
N LEU A 230 -27.96 -7.80 -22.22
CA LEU A 230 -29.31 -7.64 -22.82
C LEU A 230 -30.38 -7.23 -21.78
N THR A 231 -31.12 -6.11 -21.93
CA THR A 231 -31.89 -5.65 -23.10
C THR A 231 -32.11 -4.12 -23.16
N GLU A 232 -32.60 -3.69 -24.32
CA GLU A 232 -32.90 -2.35 -24.85
C GLU A 232 -33.80 -1.41 -24.00
N ALA A 233 -33.64 -0.11 -24.30
CA ALA A 233 -34.58 1.03 -24.25
C ALA A 233 -35.26 1.38 -22.91
N ASP A 234 -35.09 2.60 -22.41
CA ASP A 234 -35.99 3.71 -22.77
C ASP A 234 -35.53 5.05 -22.13
N GLU A 235 -36.10 6.10 -22.69
CA GLU A 235 -35.80 7.53 -22.65
C GLU A 235 -35.79 8.26 -21.30
N GLY A 236 -35.09 9.40 -21.32
CA GLY A 236 -35.52 10.64 -20.68
C GLY A 236 -34.86 10.98 -19.35
N PHE A 237 -34.15 12.12 -19.29
CA PHE A 237 -34.62 13.30 -18.55
C PHE A 237 -33.59 14.45 -18.64
N LEU A 238 -34.01 15.46 -19.41
CA LEU A 238 -33.76 16.91 -19.35
C LEU A 238 -32.66 17.44 -18.40
N PHE A 239 -31.65 18.07 -19.00
CA PHE A 239 -30.82 19.10 -18.36
C PHE A 239 -31.65 20.37 -18.17
N TYR A 240 -31.77 20.85 -16.93
CA TYR A 240 -32.09 22.24 -16.64
C TYR A 240 -30.83 22.95 -16.15
N ASP A 241 -30.41 23.96 -16.90
CA ASP A 241 -29.50 25.01 -16.46
C ASP A 241 -30.15 25.82 -15.33
N HIS A 242 -29.38 26.13 -14.29
CA HIS A 242 -29.66 27.24 -13.40
C HIS A 242 -28.42 28.12 -13.27
N GLU A 243 -28.47 29.22 -14.02
CA GLU A 243 -27.80 30.47 -13.68
C GLU A 243 -28.41 31.06 -12.39
N ASP A 244 -27.53 31.66 -11.60
CA ASP A 244 -27.70 32.85 -10.77
C ASP A 244 -28.87 32.94 -9.77
N GLN A 245 -28.50 33.03 -8.49
CA GLN A 245 -29.06 34.05 -7.59
C GLN A 245 -28.13 34.36 -6.41
N GLU A 246 -27.50 35.54 -6.47
CA GLU A 246 -27.16 36.34 -5.29
C GLU A 246 -28.43 36.59 -4.46
N PHE A 247 -28.34 36.53 -3.13
CA PHE A 247 -29.11 37.41 -2.25
C PHE A 247 -28.36 37.65 -0.93
N VAL A 248 -27.92 38.92 -0.79
CA VAL A 248 -27.80 39.79 0.41
C VAL A 248 -26.99 39.33 1.61
#